data_AF-U6D737-F1
#
_entry.id   AF-U6D737-F1
#
_cell.length_a   1.000
_cell.length_b   1.000
_cell.length_c   1.000
_cell.angle_alpha   90.00
_cell.angle_beta   90.00
_cell.angle_gamma   90.00
#
_symmetry.space_group_name_H-M   'P 1'
#
loop_
_entity.id
_entity.type
_entity.pdbx_description
1 polymer ?
#
loop_
_entity_poly.entity_id
_entity_poly.type
_entity_poly.pdbx_seq_one_letter_code
_entity_poly.pdbx_strand_id
1 'polypeptide(L)'
;KEQWKLAIFDRQNPETTFEVYVEVAYPRTGGTLADPEVQRQFPEDYSDQEVLQTLTKFCFPFYVDSLTVSQVGQNFTFVLTDIDSKQRFGFCRLSSGAKSCFCILSYLPWFEVFYKLLNILADYTTKGQENQWNELLETLHKLPIPDPGVSVHLSVHSYFTVPDTRELPSIPENRNLTEYFVAVDVNNMLHLYASMLYERRILIVCSKLSTLTACIHGAAAMLYPMFW
;
A
#
# COMPACT_ATOMS: atom_id res chain seq x y z
N LYS A 1 -16.83 -22.56 18.12
CA LYS A 1 -15.71 -22.20 19.02
C LYS A 1 -14.38 -22.73 18.44
N GLU A 2 -14.15 -22.54 17.15
CA GLU A 2 -12.91 -22.91 16.43
C GLU A 2 -12.56 -21.74 15.49
N GLN A 3 -12.33 -20.55 16.06
CA GLN A 3 -12.34 -19.31 15.26
C GLN A 3 -11.01 -18.58 15.13
N TRP A 4 -9.94 -19.05 15.76
CA TRP A 4 -8.61 -18.50 15.55
C TRP A 4 -7.66 -19.62 15.16
N LYS A 5 -7.74 -20.08 13.90
CA LYS A 5 -6.60 -20.77 13.30
C LYS A 5 -5.51 -19.72 13.09
N LEU A 6 -4.25 -20.06 13.36
CA LEU A 6 -3.08 -19.31 12.93
C LEU A 6 -3.04 -19.31 11.38
N ALA A 7 -3.95 -18.58 10.76
CA ALA A 7 -3.94 -18.33 9.33
C ALA A 7 -2.92 -17.22 9.10
N ILE A 8 -1.81 -17.57 8.47
CA ILE A 8 -0.89 -16.56 7.97
C ILE A 8 -1.57 -15.99 6.72
N PHE A 9 -2.12 -14.79 6.82
CA PHE A 9 -2.78 -14.11 5.70
C PHE A 9 -1.77 -13.58 4.66
N ASP A 10 -0.51 -13.44 5.07
CA ASP A 10 0.59 -13.18 4.15
C ASP A 10 0.91 -14.42 3.30
N ARG A 11 1.22 -14.18 2.03
CA ARG A 11 1.75 -15.24 1.15
C ARG A 11 3.20 -15.50 1.56
N GLN A 12 3.45 -16.69 2.09
CA GLN A 12 4.76 -17.07 2.65
C GLN A 12 5.89 -17.08 1.61
N ASN A 13 5.59 -17.47 0.37
CA ASN A 13 6.55 -17.49 -0.74
C ASN A 13 5.92 -16.82 -1.97
N PRO A 14 5.97 -15.48 -2.07
CA PRO A 14 5.66 -14.81 -3.33
C PRO A 14 6.70 -15.19 -4.40
N GLU A 15 6.33 -15.11 -5.67
CA GLU A 15 7.27 -15.41 -6.77
C GLU A 15 8.16 -14.21 -7.12
N THR A 16 7.61 -13.01 -6.98
CA THR A 16 8.27 -11.74 -7.29
C THR A 16 8.11 -10.77 -6.12
N THR A 17 8.94 -9.73 -6.07
CA THR A 17 8.84 -8.68 -5.05
C THR A 17 7.54 -7.87 -5.15
N PHE A 18 6.99 -7.72 -6.35
CA PHE A 18 5.71 -7.07 -6.62
C PHE A 18 5.13 -7.63 -7.92
N GLU A 19 3.81 -7.61 -8.07
CA GLU A 19 3.10 -8.13 -9.24
C GLU A 19 3.06 -7.09 -10.36
N VAL A 20 2.64 -5.87 -10.03
CA VAL A 20 2.52 -4.77 -10.99
C VAL A 20 2.69 -3.42 -10.33
N TYR A 21 3.33 -2.51 -11.03
CA TYR A 21 3.34 -1.08 -10.77
C TYR A 21 2.44 -0.38 -11.79
N VAL A 22 1.66 0.60 -11.35
CA VAL A 22 0.81 1.43 -12.24
C VAL A 22 0.90 2.91 -11.87
N GLU A 23 0.83 3.76 -12.90
CA GLU A 23 0.50 5.19 -12.78
C GLU A 23 -0.91 5.39 -13.29
N VAL A 24 -1.81 5.77 -12.40
CA VAL A 24 -3.22 6.02 -12.73
C VAL A 24 -3.46 7.52 -12.69
N ALA A 25 -4.12 8.08 -13.69
CA ALA A 25 -4.48 9.49 -13.70
C ALA A 25 -5.83 9.74 -14.34
N TYR A 26 -6.45 10.85 -13.97
CA TYR A 26 -7.61 11.36 -14.70
C TYR A 26 -7.18 11.95 -16.04
N PRO A 27 -7.84 11.60 -17.15
CA PRO A 27 -7.51 12.15 -18.46
C PRO A 27 -7.74 13.67 -18.49
N ARG A 28 -6.74 14.42 -18.98
CA ARG A 28 -6.77 15.89 -19.03
C ARG A 28 -7.87 16.47 -19.92
N THR A 29 -8.40 15.68 -20.83
CA THR A 29 -9.38 16.06 -21.87
C THR A 29 -10.80 15.64 -21.54
N GLY A 30 -11.01 14.89 -20.46
CA GLY A 30 -12.34 14.53 -19.97
C GLY A 30 -12.90 15.62 -19.07
N GLY A 31 -14.17 15.99 -19.24
CA GLY A 31 -14.89 16.76 -18.23
C GLY A 31 -14.91 16.04 -16.87
N THR A 32 -15.55 16.63 -15.86
CA THR A 32 -15.67 16.14 -14.46
C THR A 32 -16.24 14.72 -14.27
N LEU A 33 -16.47 13.95 -15.34
CA LEU A 33 -17.08 12.63 -15.39
C LEU A 33 -16.17 11.53 -15.96
N ALA A 34 -14.91 11.83 -16.29
CA ALA A 34 -14.02 10.81 -16.85
C ALA A 34 -13.46 9.87 -15.76
N ASP A 35 -13.44 8.58 -16.05
CA ASP A 35 -12.85 7.58 -15.16
C ASP A 35 -11.31 7.68 -15.15
N PRO A 36 -10.66 7.33 -14.03
CA PRO A 36 -9.21 7.26 -13.96
C PRO A 36 -8.68 6.10 -14.82
N GLU A 37 -7.61 6.35 -15.56
CA GLU A 37 -7.01 5.39 -16.50
C GLU A 37 -5.55 5.12 -16.17
N VAL A 38 -5.10 3.89 -16.42
CA VAL A 38 -3.68 3.52 -16.33
C VAL A 38 -2.93 4.24 -17.46
N GLN A 39 -2.07 5.17 -17.09
CA GLN A 39 -1.20 5.92 -18.01
C GLN A 39 0.08 5.16 -18.32
N ARG A 40 0.57 4.41 -17.32
CA ARG A 40 1.81 3.66 -17.39
C ARG A 40 1.73 2.44 -16.48
N GLN A 41 2.36 1.34 -16.87
CA GLN A 41 2.47 0.15 -16.06
C GLN A 41 3.84 -0.51 -16.19
N PHE A 42 4.20 -1.33 -15.21
CA PHE A 42 5.35 -2.24 -15.25
C PHE A 42 5.00 -3.53 -14.49
N PRO A 43 5.31 -4.73 -15.02
CA PRO A 43 5.86 -4.99 -16.35
C PRO A 43 4.94 -4.52 -17.49
N GLU A 44 5.51 -4.16 -18.64
CA GLU A 44 4.72 -3.68 -19.80
C GLU A 44 3.77 -4.76 -20.34
N ASP A 45 4.16 -6.03 -20.22
CA ASP A 45 3.41 -7.21 -20.64
C ASP A 45 2.43 -7.73 -19.57
N TYR A 46 2.24 -7.02 -18.45
CA TYR A 46 1.25 -7.38 -17.45
C TYR A 46 -0.16 -7.41 -18.05
N SER A 47 -0.75 -8.61 -18.13
CA SER A 47 -1.92 -8.89 -18.95
C SER A 47 -3.26 -8.99 -18.19
N ASP A 48 -3.24 -8.98 -16.86
CA ASP A 48 -4.46 -9.11 -16.05
C ASP A 48 -5.27 -7.81 -16.04
N GLN A 49 -6.21 -7.71 -16.99
CA GLN A 49 -7.07 -6.55 -17.18
C GLN A 49 -8.05 -6.33 -16.01
N GLU A 50 -8.46 -7.39 -15.32
CA GLU A 50 -9.38 -7.27 -14.18
C GLU A 50 -8.67 -6.60 -13.00
N VAL A 51 -7.42 -6.99 -12.74
CA VAL A 51 -6.58 -6.31 -11.75
C VAL A 51 -6.35 -4.86 -12.15
N LEU A 52 -5.95 -4.57 -13.40
CA LEU A 52 -5.71 -3.18 -13.85
C LEU A 52 -6.96 -2.29 -13.67
N GLN A 53 -8.15 -2.78 -14.04
CA GLN A 53 -9.42 -2.06 -13.82
C GLN A 53 -9.76 -1.89 -12.35
N THR A 54 -9.38 -2.85 -11.50
CA THR A 54 -9.57 -2.75 -10.05
C THR A 54 -8.63 -1.70 -9.46
N LEU A 55 -7.37 -1.68 -9.89
CA LEU A 55 -6.37 -0.72 -9.43
C LEU A 55 -6.79 0.73 -9.72
N THR A 56 -7.42 1.02 -10.87
CA THR A 56 -7.86 2.39 -11.18
C THR A 56 -8.88 2.90 -10.16
N LYS A 57 -9.80 2.04 -9.68
CA LYS A 57 -10.80 2.38 -8.68
C LYS A 57 -10.20 2.52 -7.28
N PHE A 58 -9.35 1.58 -6.89
CA PHE A 58 -8.73 1.57 -5.55
C PHE A 58 -7.64 2.63 -5.38
N CYS A 59 -7.07 3.15 -6.47
CA CYS A 59 -6.17 4.31 -6.44
C CYS A 59 -6.89 5.63 -6.08
N PHE A 60 -8.20 5.71 -6.30
CA PHE A 60 -9.04 6.88 -6.00
C PHE A 60 -10.31 6.48 -5.22
N PRO A 61 -10.20 5.97 -3.98
CA PRO A 61 -11.33 5.40 -3.23
C PRO A 61 -12.16 6.50 -2.54
N PHE A 62 -12.50 7.57 -3.26
CA PHE A 62 -13.25 8.73 -2.77
C PHE A 62 -13.95 9.45 -3.92
N TYR A 63 -14.92 10.31 -3.57
CA TYR A 63 -15.60 11.16 -4.54
C TYR A 63 -14.74 12.38 -4.90
N VAL A 64 -14.42 12.54 -6.19
CA VAL A 64 -13.53 13.59 -6.73
C VAL A 64 -14.06 15.01 -6.46
N ASP A 65 -15.38 15.18 -6.44
CA ASP A 65 -16.04 16.47 -6.19
C ASP A 65 -15.97 16.95 -4.72
N SER A 66 -15.41 16.13 -3.83
CA SER A 66 -15.24 16.53 -2.44
C SER A 66 -14.13 17.58 -2.35
N LEU A 67 -14.48 18.80 -1.89
CA LEU A 67 -13.61 19.95 -1.62
C LEU A 67 -12.42 19.68 -0.64
N THR A 68 -12.16 18.42 -0.30
CA THR A 68 -11.20 17.94 0.70
C THR A 68 -9.90 17.42 0.11
N VAL A 69 -9.77 17.32 -1.22
CA VAL A 69 -8.55 16.87 -1.92
C VAL A 69 -7.49 17.99 -2.01
N SER A 70 -7.34 18.78 -0.95
CA SER A 70 -6.27 19.80 -0.85
C SER A 70 -5.01 19.24 -0.16
N GLN A 71 -4.95 17.93 0.08
CA GLN A 71 -3.85 17.35 0.85
C GLN A 71 -2.68 16.96 -0.05
N VAL A 72 -1.53 17.54 0.30
CA VAL A 72 -0.22 17.28 -0.31
C VAL A 72 0.09 15.78 -0.21
N GLY A 73 0.63 15.19 -1.30
CA GLY A 73 1.28 13.88 -1.37
C GLY A 73 0.97 12.89 -0.25
N GLN A 74 -0.06 12.05 -0.43
CA GLN A 74 -0.48 11.10 0.61
C GLN A 74 -0.12 9.67 0.23
N ASN A 75 0.42 8.93 1.20
CA ASN A 75 0.57 7.50 1.06
C ASN A 75 -0.53 6.78 1.81
N PHE A 76 -1.08 5.74 1.20
CA PHE A 76 -2.05 4.85 1.82
C PHE A 76 -1.86 3.45 1.23
N THR A 77 -2.40 2.42 1.89
CA THR A 77 -2.33 1.05 1.38
C THR A 77 -3.68 0.38 1.46
N PHE A 78 -4.24 0.04 0.31
CA PHE A 78 -5.42 -0.84 0.24
C PHE A 78 -4.99 -2.30 0.18
N VAL A 79 -5.95 -3.22 0.38
CA VAL A 79 -5.70 -4.65 0.27
C VAL A 79 -6.73 -5.27 -0.67
N LEU A 80 -6.25 -6.05 -1.64
CA LEU A 80 -7.06 -6.98 -2.42
C LEU A 80 -6.89 -8.36 -1.82
N THR A 81 -7.99 -9.07 -1.59
CA THR A 81 -7.95 -10.44 -1.07
C THR A 81 -8.11 -11.41 -2.23
N ASP A 82 -7.21 -12.39 -2.34
CA ASP A 82 -7.32 -13.44 -3.36
C ASP A 82 -8.27 -14.58 -2.94
N ILE A 83 -8.40 -15.59 -3.81
CA ILE A 83 -9.28 -16.74 -3.58
C ILE A 83 -8.83 -17.62 -2.40
N ASP A 84 -7.54 -17.60 -2.07
CA ASP A 84 -6.94 -18.31 -0.93
C ASP A 84 -6.95 -17.47 0.35
N SER A 85 -7.68 -16.34 0.35
CA SER A 85 -7.74 -15.37 1.43
C SER A 85 -6.39 -14.73 1.76
N LYS A 86 -5.44 -14.69 0.80
CA LYS A 86 -4.17 -13.99 0.96
C LYS A 86 -4.31 -12.53 0.58
N GLN A 87 -3.51 -11.70 1.25
CA GLN A 87 -3.54 -10.27 1.08
C GLN A 87 -2.53 -9.83 0.01
N ARG A 88 -3.02 -9.06 -0.98
CA ARG A 88 -2.22 -8.26 -1.91
C ARG A 88 -2.32 -6.81 -1.49
N PHE A 89 -1.21 -6.23 -1.10
CA PHE A 89 -1.09 -4.85 -0.64
C PHE A 89 -0.88 -3.93 -1.84
N GLY A 90 -1.82 -3.00 -2.04
CA GLY A 90 -1.72 -1.92 -3.00
C GLY A 90 -1.16 -0.68 -2.33
N PHE A 91 0.16 -0.51 -2.37
CA PHE A 91 0.85 0.66 -1.82
C PHE A 91 0.65 1.83 -2.78
N CYS A 92 0.08 2.92 -2.29
CA CYS A 92 -0.26 4.08 -3.10
C CYS A 92 0.51 5.33 -2.65
N ARG A 93 0.81 6.18 -3.63
CA ARG A 93 1.23 7.57 -3.45
C ARG A 93 0.34 8.45 -4.33
N LEU A 94 -0.57 9.17 -3.69
CA LEU A 94 -1.48 10.10 -4.35
C LEU A 94 -0.78 11.44 -4.61
N SER A 95 -0.93 12.01 -5.81
CA SER A 95 -0.39 13.32 -6.14
C SER A 95 -1.12 14.43 -5.38
N SER A 96 -0.48 15.60 -5.27
CA SER A 96 -1.19 16.81 -4.83
C SER A 96 -2.40 17.07 -5.75
N GLY A 97 -3.55 17.37 -5.16
CA GLY A 97 -4.81 17.58 -5.87
C GLY A 97 -5.44 16.32 -6.48
N ALA A 98 -4.96 15.12 -6.11
CA ALA A 98 -5.41 13.80 -6.61
C ALA A 98 -5.69 13.72 -8.11
N LYS A 99 -4.76 14.23 -8.91
CA LYS A 99 -4.84 14.11 -10.37
C LYS A 99 -4.21 12.82 -10.86
N SER A 100 -3.22 12.31 -10.13
CA SER A 100 -2.58 11.02 -10.40
C SER A 100 -2.27 10.26 -9.12
N CYS A 101 -2.11 8.95 -9.25
CA CYS A 101 -1.75 8.03 -8.19
C CYS A 101 -0.72 7.03 -8.72
N PHE A 102 0.36 6.84 -7.97
CA PHE A 102 1.37 5.82 -8.23
C PHE A 102 1.07 4.64 -7.31
N CYS A 103 1.00 3.42 -7.84
CA CYS A 103 0.66 2.23 -7.07
C CYS A 103 1.59 1.05 -7.36
N ILE A 104 2.02 0.35 -6.32
CA ILE A 104 2.69 -0.96 -6.40
C ILE A 104 1.78 -1.98 -5.74
N LEU A 105 1.43 -3.04 -6.45
CA LEU A 105 0.71 -4.20 -5.92
C LEU A 105 1.71 -5.30 -5.58
N SER A 106 1.74 -5.74 -4.32
CA SER A 106 2.65 -6.79 -3.84
C SER A 106 2.03 -7.64 -2.72
N TYR A 107 2.45 -8.89 -2.61
CA TYR A 107 2.16 -9.74 -1.44
C TYR A 107 3.06 -9.45 -0.23
N LEU A 108 4.17 -8.70 -0.42
CA LEU A 108 5.12 -8.40 0.64
C LEU A 108 4.63 -7.18 1.44
N PRO A 109 4.43 -7.29 2.76
CA PRO A 109 3.92 -6.21 3.61
C PRO A 109 5.01 -5.18 3.97
N TRP A 110 5.81 -4.73 2.99
CA TRP A 110 6.95 -3.82 3.21
C TRP A 110 6.56 -2.34 3.05
N PHE A 111 5.65 -1.87 3.91
CA PHE A 111 5.05 -0.52 3.84
C PHE A 111 6.09 0.59 3.67
N GLU A 112 7.08 0.67 4.55
CA GLU A 112 8.09 1.73 4.55
C GLU A 112 8.97 1.68 3.29
N VAL A 113 9.31 0.47 2.83
CA VAL A 113 10.11 0.26 1.63
C VAL A 113 9.35 0.75 0.40
N PHE A 114 8.13 0.24 0.17
CA PHE A 114 7.36 0.62 -1.01
C PHE A 114 6.94 2.09 -1.01
N TYR A 115 6.65 2.68 0.14
CA TYR A 115 6.41 4.12 0.24
C TYR A 115 7.64 4.95 -0.13
N LYS A 116 8.85 4.52 0.26
CA LYS A 116 10.10 5.18 -0.16
C LYS A 116 10.33 5.02 -1.66
N LEU A 117 10.07 3.83 -2.21
CA LEU A 117 10.21 3.56 -3.65
C LEU A 117 9.24 4.37 -4.50
N LEU A 118 7.96 4.44 -4.10
CA LEU A 118 6.95 5.26 -4.78
C LEU A 118 7.33 6.75 -4.79
N ASN A 119 7.98 7.25 -3.74
CA ASN A 119 8.50 8.62 -3.73
C ASN A 119 9.64 8.82 -4.75
N ILE A 120 10.54 7.84 -4.89
CA ILE A 120 11.63 7.87 -5.87
C ILE A 120 11.07 7.78 -7.29
N LEU A 121 10.16 6.84 -7.55
CA LEU A 121 9.54 6.65 -8.87
C LEU A 121 8.79 7.90 -9.31
N ALA A 122 8.01 8.52 -8.41
CA ALA A 122 7.32 9.76 -8.73
C ALA A 122 8.27 10.95 -9.00
N ASP A 123 9.43 11.00 -8.34
CA ASP A 123 10.47 12.00 -8.62
C ASP A 123 11.08 11.78 -10.01
N TYR A 124 11.38 10.53 -10.38
CA TYR A 124 11.85 10.17 -11.72
C TYR A 124 10.83 10.53 -12.80
N THR A 125 9.55 10.20 -12.61
CA THR A 125 8.47 10.57 -13.54
C THR A 125 8.36 12.09 -13.69
N THR A 126 8.48 12.85 -12.59
CA THR A 126 8.41 14.32 -12.64
C THR A 126 9.60 14.95 -13.36
N LYS A 127 10.79 14.33 -13.26
CA LYS A 127 12.03 14.80 -13.88
C LYS A 127 12.25 14.25 -15.30
N GLY A 128 11.38 13.37 -15.80
CA GLY A 128 11.55 12.69 -17.09
C GLY A 128 12.72 11.71 -17.13
N GLN A 129 13.07 11.10 -16.00
CA GLN A 129 14.20 10.17 -15.85
C GLN A 129 13.79 8.72 -16.18
N GLU A 130 13.43 8.49 -17.43
CA GLU A 130 12.87 7.23 -17.95
C GLU A 130 13.79 6.01 -17.76
N ASN A 131 15.09 6.18 -17.98
CA ASN A 131 16.06 5.09 -17.85
C ASN A 131 16.19 4.63 -16.39
N GLN A 132 16.29 5.58 -15.45
CA GLN A 132 16.40 5.29 -14.02
C GLN A 132 15.11 4.69 -13.46
N TRP A 133 13.95 5.13 -13.96
CA TRP A 133 12.65 4.55 -13.62
C TRP A 133 12.59 3.07 -14.04
N ASN A 134 12.98 2.77 -15.28
CA ASN A 134 12.98 1.40 -15.81
C ASN A 134 13.99 0.52 -15.08
N GLU A 135 15.23 0.99 -14.91
CA GLU A 135 16.29 0.26 -14.21
C GLU A 135 15.89 -0.12 -12.79
N LEU A 136 15.25 0.80 -12.05
CA LEU A 136 14.79 0.57 -10.69
C LEU A 136 13.71 -0.52 -10.64
N LEU A 137 12.69 -0.44 -11.49
CA LEU A 137 11.58 -1.39 -11.52
C LEU A 137 12.03 -2.77 -12.01
N GLU A 138 12.89 -2.82 -13.04
CA GLU A 138 13.48 -4.07 -13.52
C GLU A 138 14.34 -4.75 -12.47
N THR A 139 15.22 -3.99 -11.81
CA THR A 139 16.09 -4.52 -10.76
C THR A 139 15.27 -5.07 -9.61
N LEU A 140 14.24 -4.33 -9.18
CA LEU A 140 13.37 -4.75 -8.10
C LEU A 140 12.57 -6.00 -8.50
N HIS A 141 11.95 -6.02 -9.68
CA HIS A 141 11.11 -7.14 -10.12
C HIS A 141 11.90 -8.44 -10.35
N LYS A 142 13.16 -8.33 -10.81
CA LYS A 142 14.07 -9.48 -11.00
C LYS A 142 14.76 -9.92 -9.70
N LEU A 143 14.63 -9.16 -8.61
CA LEU A 143 15.26 -9.46 -7.34
C LEU A 143 14.64 -10.74 -6.74
N PRO A 144 15.41 -11.81 -6.49
CA PRO A 144 14.92 -12.92 -5.69
C PRO A 144 14.56 -12.41 -4.29
N ILE A 145 13.47 -12.91 -3.72
CA ILE A 145 12.99 -12.40 -2.42
C ILE A 145 14.09 -12.60 -1.37
N PRO A 146 14.67 -11.51 -0.85
CA PRO A 146 15.77 -11.58 0.10
C PRO A 146 15.28 -11.97 1.50
N ASP A 147 16.18 -12.56 2.29
CA ASP A 147 15.92 -12.89 3.68
C ASP A 147 15.78 -11.62 4.56
N PRO A 148 15.00 -11.68 5.66
CA PRO A 148 14.91 -10.60 6.64
C PRO A 148 16.27 -10.10 7.14
N GLY A 149 16.42 -8.78 7.28
CA GLY A 149 17.64 -8.14 7.75
C GLY A 149 18.73 -7.92 6.69
N VAL A 150 18.58 -8.48 5.48
CA VAL A 150 19.52 -8.24 4.37
C VAL A 150 19.38 -6.81 3.84
N SER A 151 20.50 -6.14 3.56
CA SER A 151 20.50 -4.84 2.87
C SER A 151 20.50 -5.03 1.36
N VAL A 152 19.46 -4.54 0.70
CA VAL A 152 19.31 -4.57 -0.76
C VAL A 152 19.67 -3.22 -1.34
N HIS A 153 20.64 -3.20 -2.25
CA HIS A 153 21.03 -2.00 -2.99
C HIS A 153 20.30 -1.96 -4.33
N LEU A 154 19.52 -0.91 -4.56
CA LEU A 154 18.82 -0.67 -5.82
C LEU A 154 19.58 0.30 -6.73
N SER A 155 20.40 1.17 -6.14
CA SER A 155 21.35 2.02 -6.86
C SER A 155 22.48 2.44 -5.92
N VAL A 156 23.48 3.17 -6.44
CA VAL A 156 24.63 3.67 -5.66
C VAL A 156 24.20 4.46 -4.42
N HIS A 157 23.04 5.14 -4.48
CA HIS A 157 22.53 6.00 -3.40
C HIS A 157 21.21 5.51 -2.81
N SER A 158 20.69 4.36 -3.26
CA SER A 158 19.41 3.83 -2.80
C SER A 158 19.55 2.40 -2.32
N TYR A 159 19.27 2.19 -1.05
CA TYR A 159 19.20 0.86 -0.44
C TYR A 159 18.06 0.82 0.59
N PHE A 160 17.66 -0.38 0.96
CA PHE A 160 16.74 -0.67 2.06
C PHE A 160 17.13 -1.97 2.75
N THR A 161 16.76 -2.09 4.02
CA THR A 161 16.88 -3.34 4.77
C THR A 161 15.55 -4.07 4.71
N VAL A 162 15.59 -5.37 4.43
CA VAL A 162 14.40 -6.21 4.37
C VAL A 162 13.75 -6.30 5.75
N PRO A 163 12.49 -5.88 5.92
CA PRO A 163 11.81 -5.94 7.21
C PRO A 163 11.66 -7.38 7.71
N ASP A 164 11.87 -7.60 9.01
CA ASP A 164 11.51 -8.86 9.67
C ASP A 164 10.09 -8.78 10.22
N THR A 165 9.15 -9.48 9.58
CA THR A 165 7.74 -9.51 9.98
C THR A 165 7.49 -10.24 11.30
N ARG A 166 8.51 -10.88 11.88
CA ARG A 166 8.43 -11.54 13.19
C ARG A 166 8.69 -10.57 14.34
N GLU A 167 9.31 -9.42 14.06
CA GLU A 167 9.54 -8.38 15.06
C GLU A 167 8.25 -7.60 15.34
N LEU A 168 8.06 -7.21 16.60
CA LEU A 168 6.92 -6.37 16.96
C LEU A 168 7.10 -4.97 16.33
N PRO A 169 6.03 -4.36 15.80
CA PRO A 169 6.10 -3.02 15.26
C PRO A 169 6.49 -2.01 16.35
N SER A 170 7.49 -1.17 16.07
CA SER A 170 7.94 -0.10 16.97
C SER A 170 7.46 1.27 16.48
N ILE A 171 7.29 2.21 17.42
CA ILE A 171 7.00 3.62 17.13
C ILE A 171 8.30 4.41 17.34
N PRO A 172 8.74 5.29 16.40
CA PRO A 172 8.01 5.76 15.21
C PRO A 172 8.29 5.01 13.91
N GLU A 173 9.05 3.91 13.93
CA GLU A 173 9.55 3.25 12.71
C GLU A 173 8.42 2.64 11.86
N ASN A 174 7.44 2.00 12.50
CA ASN A 174 6.26 1.46 11.82
C ASN A 174 5.23 2.58 11.59
N ARG A 175 5.01 2.94 10.33
CA ARG A 175 4.14 4.06 9.98
C ARG A 175 2.68 3.81 10.37
N ASN A 176 2.20 2.59 10.18
CA ASN A 176 0.79 2.24 10.43
C ASN A 176 0.46 2.36 11.92
N LEU A 177 1.28 1.75 12.79
CA LEU A 177 1.10 1.83 14.24
C LEU A 177 1.29 3.25 14.77
N THR A 178 2.29 3.98 14.25
CA THR A 178 2.57 5.37 14.64
C THR A 178 1.39 6.28 14.32
N GLU A 179 0.88 6.24 13.09
CA GLU A 179 -0.26 7.07 12.68
C GLU A 179 -1.55 6.66 13.40
N TYR A 180 -1.79 5.36 13.62
CA TYR A 180 -2.91 4.86 14.42
C TYR A 180 -2.88 5.41 15.85
N PHE A 181 -1.72 5.31 16.52
CA PHE A 181 -1.53 5.77 17.89
C PHE A 181 -1.68 7.30 18.03
N VAL A 182 -1.25 8.06 17.01
CA VAL A 182 -1.39 9.52 17.00
C VAL A 182 -2.83 9.95 16.71
N ALA A 183 -3.55 9.22 15.85
CA ALA A 183 -4.87 9.63 15.37
C ALA A 183 -6.04 9.16 16.26
N VAL A 184 -5.87 8.09 17.03
CA VAL A 184 -6.95 7.46 17.81
C VAL A 184 -6.64 7.54 19.29
N ASP A 185 -7.57 8.07 20.08
CA ASP A 185 -7.41 8.11 21.53
C ASP A 185 -7.48 6.71 22.16
N VAL A 186 -6.89 6.58 23.34
CA VAL A 186 -6.75 5.30 24.07
C VAL A 186 -8.10 4.61 24.29
N ASN A 187 -9.18 5.33 24.58
CA ASN A 187 -10.49 4.70 24.80
C ASN A 187 -11.01 4.08 23.51
N ASN A 188 -10.92 4.80 22.39
CA ASN A 188 -11.31 4.27 21.09
C ASN A 188 -10.41 3.13 20.63
N MET A 189 -9.11 3.14 20.94
CA MET A 189 -8.23 1.98 20.70
C MET A 189 -8.72 0.74 21.45
N LEU A 190 -9.07 0.87 22.73
CA LEU A 190 -9.60 -0.23 23.54
C LEU A 190 -10.96 -0.73 23.03
N HIS A 191 -11.84 0.17 22.60
CA HIS A 191 -13.13 -0.20 22.01
C HIS A 191 -12.97 -0.95 20.69
N LEU A 192 -12.02 -0.55 19.83
CA LEU A 192 -11.71 -1.25 18.59
C LEU A 192 -11.14 -2.64 18.88
N TYR A 193 -10.15 -2.74 19.77
CA TYR A 193 -9.56 -4.01 20.17
C TYR A 193 -10.61 -4.98 20.72
N ALA A 194 -11.46 -4.53 21.65
CA ALA A 194 -12.55 -5.34 22.16
C ALA A 194 -13.53 -5.74 21.04
N SER A 195 -13.89 -4.84 20.14
CA SER A 195 -14.78 -5.15 19.02
C SER A 195 -14.20 -6.21 18.09
N MET A 196 -12.88 -6.20 17.86
CA MET A 196 -12.19 -7.22 17.06
C MET A 196 -12.20 -8.59 17.76
N LEU A 197 -11.96 -8.64 19.08
CA LEU A 197 -12.02 -9.90 19.84
C LEU A 197 -13.42 -10.55 19.83
N TYR A 198 -14.47 -9.78 19.57
CA TYR A 198 -15.84 -10.25 19.40
C TYR A 198 -16.26 -10.40 17.93
N GLU A 199 -15.32 -10.34 16.98
CA GLU A 199 -15.55 -10.46 15.54
C GLU A 199 -16.70 -9.57 15.04
N ARG A 200 -16.75 -8.33 15.53
CA ARG A 200 -17.82 -7.39 15.15
C ARG A 200 -17.62 -6.87 13.72
N ARG A 201 -18.73 -6.41 13.13
CA ARG A 201 -18.69 -5.61 11.91
C ARG A 201 -18.22 -4.20 12.28
N ILE A 202 -16.97 -3.87 11.95
CA ILE A 202 -16.32 -2.61 12.32
C ILE A 202 -16.20 -1.73 11.07
N LEU A 203 -16.59 -0.45 11.20
CA LEU A 203 -16.39 0.56 10.17
C LEU A 203 -15.56 1.71 10.75
N ILE A 204 -14.40 1.97 10.15
CA ILE A 204 -13.55 3.12 10.48
C ILE A 204 -13.76 4.18 9.39
N VAL A 205 -13.95 5.43 9.78
CA VAL A 205 -14.17 6.56 8.86
C VAL A 205 -13.13 7.64 9.14
N CYS A 206 -12.48 8.14 8.09
CA CYS A 206 -11.52 9.23 8.19
C CYS A 206 -11.55 10.07 6.91
N SER A 207 -11.20 11.36 7.02
CA SER A 207 -11.06 12.26 5.88
C SER A 207 -9.69 12.16 5.18
N LYS A 208 -8.75 11.40 5.74
CA LYS A 208 -7.40 11.17 5.20
C LYS A 208 -7.20 9.68 4.94
N LEU A 209 -6.83 9.31 3.71
CA LEU A 209 -6.60 7.90 3.36
C LEU A 209 -5.39 7.31 4.10
N SER A 210 -4.35 8.13 4.33
CA SER A 210 -3.16 7.72 5.08
C SER A 210 -3.54 7.26 6.48
N THR A 211 -4.33 8.07 7.20
CA THR A 211 -4.79 7.78 8.54
C THR A 211 -5.80 6.64 8.53
N LEU A 212 -6.73 6.60 7.57
CA LEU A 212 -7.73 5.54 7.45
C LEU A 212 -7.07 4.16 7.36
N THR A 213 -6.17 3.99 6.39
CA THR A 213 -5.52 2.70 6.14
C THR A 213 -4.53 2.35 7.26
N ALA A 214 -3.80 3.33 7.79
CA ALA A 214 -2.94 3.11 8.95
C ALA A 214 -3.72 2.65 10.19
N CYS A 215 -4.90 3.22 10.46
CA CYS A 215 -5.76 2.78 11.57
C CYS A 215 -6.24 1.34 11.38
N ILE A 216 -6.58 0.93 10.15
CA ILE A 216 -6.99 -0.45 9.85
C ILE A 216 -5.81 -1.41 10.11
N HIS A 217 -4.66 -1.15 9.48
CA HIS A 217 -3.48 -2.01 9.59
C HIS A 217 -2.90 -2.04 11.01
N GLY A 218 -2.78 -0.87 11.63
CA GLY A 218 -2.26 -0.71 13.00
C GLY A 218 -3.14 -1.39 14.04
N ALA A 219 -4.47 -1.23 13.95
CA ALA A 219 -5.37 -1.89 14.89
C ALA A 219 -5.41 -3.41 14.71
N ALA A 220 -5.38 -3.92 13.46
CA ALA A 220 -5.30 -5.35 13.19
C ALA A 220 -3.99 -5.98 13.71
N ALA A 221 -2.86 -5.26 13.60
CA ALA A 221 -1.57 -5.73 14.11
C ALA A 221 -1.55 -5.92 15.64
N MET A 222 -2.41 -5.21 16.38
CA MET A 222 -2.54 -5.37 17.84
C MET A 222 -3.15 -6.71 18.26
N LEU A 223 -3.70 -7.49 17.32
CA LEU A 223 -4.23 -8.83 17.58
C LEU A 223 -3.14 -9.91 17.67
N TYR A 224 -1.88 -9.60 17.32
CA TYR A 224 -0.79 -10.56 17.31
C TYR A 224 -0.73 -11.39 18.62
N PRO A 225 -0.62 -12.74 18.54
CA PRO A 225 -0.34 -13.57 17.38
C PRO A 225 -1.57 -14.03 16.58
N MET A 226 -2.75 -13.46 16.85
CA MET A 226 -3.96 -13.66 16.05
C MET A 226 -4.00 -12.67 14.89
N PHE A 227 -4.78 -12.98 13.85
CA PHE A 227 -4.97 -12.16 12.68
C PHE A 227 -6.47 -12.09 12.35
N TRP A 228 -6.93 -10.94 11.85
CA TRP A 228 -8.32 -10.68 11.48
C TRP A 228 -8.68 -11.34 10.15
#